data_AF-A0A4Y8IC42-F1
#
_entry.id   AF-A0A4Y8IC42-F1
#
_cell.length_a   1.000
_cell.length_b   1.000
_cell.length_c   1.000
_cell.angle_alpha   90.00
_cell.angle_beta   90.00
_cell.angle_gamma   90.00
#
_symmetry.space_group_name_H-M   'P 1'
#
loop_
_entity.id
_entity.type
_entity.pdbx_description
1 polymer ?
#
loop_
_entity_poly.entity_id
_entity_poly.type
_entity_poly.pdbx_seq_one_letter_code
_entity_poly.pdbx_strand_id
1 'polypeptide(L)'
;MGYSFNSNYYLLLFPILFSIACGKSDWKAAATKEEGKLSADAEKVVEYLLTDWDKQFHSTDISTAMDNLGMKQDDKMRLQIGEHFRENTNLARNLRYWGPNNYLLNNDEKRIAKYIIFIFEKNNRYPTLSEASIALEFEEEYIKERLVLINEAGLIHPSDNEIRYSLVDKYNTWGGPLRYNFHTATVEGEKPFGVW
;
A
#
# COMPACT_ATOMS: atom_id res chain seq x y z
N MET A 1 -24.26 46.58 -61.74
CA MET A 1 -23.02 45.76 -61.75
C MET A 1 -23.27 44.56 -60.86
N GLY A 2 -23.25 43.30 -61.28
CA GLY A 2 -22.99 42.66 -62.55
C GLY A 2 -23.02 41.14 -62.27
N TYR A 3 -23.73 40.41 -63.13
CA TYR A 3 -23.64 38.98 -63.47
C TYR A 3 -23.59 37.92 -62.33
N SER A 4 -24.53 36.97 -62.17
CA SER A 4 -25.14 35.99 -63.08
C SER A 4 -24.45 34.61 -63.10
N PHE A 5 -25.28 33.60 -63.31
CA PHE A 5 -25.11 32.17 -63.63
C PHE A 5 -24.65 31.23 -62.50
N ASN A 6 -25.46 30.24 -62.08
CA ASN A 6 -26.07 29.04 -62.71
C ASN A 6 -25.13 27.82 -62.83
N SER A 7 -25.78 26.67 -62.65
CA SER A 7 -25.42 25.32 -63.08
C SER A 7 -24.48 24.46 -62.21
N ASN A 8 -25.12 23.49 -61.54
CA ASN A 8 -25.02 22.05 -61.83
C ASN A 8 -23.73 21.59 -62.52
N TYR A 9 -23.01 20.63 -61.94
CA TYR A 9 -22.65 19.38 -62.64
C TYR A 9 -22.37 18.23 -61.65
N TYR A 10 -22.68 17.05 -62.17
CA TYR A 10 -22.77 15.72 -61.58
C TYR A 10 -21.42 15.04 -61.23
N LEU A 11 -21.55 13.98 -60.42
CA LEU A 11 -20.86 12.66 -60.49
C LEU A 11 -19.33 12.64 -60.43
N LEU A 12 -18.78 11.92 -59.45
CA LEU A 12 -18.29 10.54 -59.68
C LEU A 12 -17.80 9.90 -58.38
N LEU A 13 -18.33 8.69 -58.13
CA LEU A 13 -17.82 7.70 -57.19
C LEU A 13 -16.41 7.23 -57.62
N PHE A 14 -15.48 7.17 -56.68
CA PHE A 14 -14.39 6.19 -56.68
C PHE A 14 -14.16 5.70 -55.25
N PRO A 15 -14.44 4.43 -54.94
CA PRO A 15 -14.06 3.84 -53.66
C PRO A 15 -12.56 3.51 -53.71
N ILE A 16 -11.75 4.22 -52.93
CA ILE A 16 -10.38 3.76 -52.65
C ILE A 16 -10.48 2.70 -51.55
N LEU A 17 -10.42 1.45 -51.99
CA LEU A 17 -10.14 0.29 -51.15
C LEU A 17 -8.71 0.41 -50.62
N PHE A 18 -8.53 0.82 -49.37
CA PHE A 18 -7.30 0.55 -48.63
C PHE A 18 -7.53 -0.67 -47.74
N SER A 19 -7.11 -1.83 -48.25
CA SER A 19 -6.82 -3.00 -47.42
C SER A 19 -5.57 -2.70 -46.58
N ILE A 20 -5.75 -2.44 -45.29
CA ILE A 20 -4.69 -2.62 -44.30
C ILE A 20 -5.03 -3.89 -43.53
N ALA A 21 -4.54 -5.01 -44.06
CA ALA A 21 -4.26 -6.19 -43.27
C ALA A 21 -2.84 -6.03 -42.72
N CYS A 22 -2.70 -5.67 -41.45
CA CYS A 22 -1.64 -6.18 -40.57
C CYS A 22 -1.79 -5.59 -39.16
N GLY A 23 -1.68 -6.46 -38.16
CA GLY A 23 -1.37 -6.04 -36.79
C GLY A 23 -2.43 -6.44 -35.77
N LYS A 24 -2.39 -7.70 -35.32
CA LYS A 24 -2.81 -8.04 -33.97
C LYS A 24 -1.99 -7.20 -33.01
N SER A 25 -2.63 -6.26 -32.34
CA SER A 25 -2.05 -5.59 -31.18
C SER A 25 -3.14 -5.53 -30.10
N ASP A 26 -3.44 -6.70 -29.53
CA ASP A 26 -4.14 -6.81 -28.26
C ASP A 26 -3.18 -6.34 -27.16
N TRP A 27 -3.05 -5.02 -26.98
CA TRP A 27 -2.33 -4.46 -25.85
C TRP A 27 -3.30 -3.69 -24.97
N LYS A 28 -3.32 -4.16 -23.71
CA LYS A 28 -3.94 -3.54 -22.53
C LYS A 28 -5.45 -3.52 -22.54
N ALA A 29 -6.00 -4.65 -22.09
CA ALA A 29 -7.12 -4.62 -21.17
C ALA A 29 -6.90 -3.47 -20.18
N ALA A 30 -7.76 -2.46 -20.26
CA ALA A 30 -7.89 -1.48 -19.22
C ALA A 30 -8.16 -2.24 -17.93
N ALA A 31 -7.24 -2.15 -16.97
CA ALA A 31 -7.49 -2.56 -15.60
C ALA A 31 -8.68 -1.72 -15.12
N THR A 32 -9.87 -2.28 -15.27
CA THR A 32 -11.08 -1.78 -14.67
C THR A 32 -10.83 -1.87 -13.18
N LYS A 33 -10.72 -0.71 -12.55
CA LYS A 33 -10.60 -0.56 -11.12
C LYS A 33 -11.93 -1.06 -10.54
N GLU A 34 -12.01 -2.35 -10.22
CA GLU A 34 -13.08 -2.89 -9.37
C GLU A 34 -12.86 -2.29 -7.98
N GLU A 35 -13.37 -1.06 -7.78
CA GLU A 35 -13.29 -0.36 -6.51
C GLU A 35 -13.99 -1.21 -5.44
N GLY A 36 -13.21 -1.65 -4.45
CA GLY A 36 -13.68 -2.43 -3.30
C GLY A 36 -13.42 -3.94 -3.36
N LYS A 37 -13.01 -4.50 -4.49
CA LYS A 37 -12.66 -5.94 -4.56
C LYS A 37 -11.16 -6.14 -4.43
N LEU A 38 -10.76 -7.10 -3.59
CA LEU A 38 -9.36 -7.53 -3.50
C LEU A 38 -8.89 -8.10 -4.84
N SER A 39 -7.62 -7.88 -5.18
CA SER A 39 -7.00 -8.63 -6.28
C SER A 39 -6.86 -10.11 -5.90
N ALA A 40 -6.77 -11.01 -6.88
CA ALA A 40 -6.61 -12.45 -6.61
C ALA A 40 -5.39 -12.78 -5.75
N ASP A 41 -4.29 -12.03 -5.89
CA ASP A 41 -3.11 -12.22 -5.04
C ASP A 41 -3.32 -11.63 -3.64
N ALA A 42 -4.02 -10.50 -3.52
CA ALA A 42 -4.41 -9.96 -2.21
C ALA A 42 -5.35 -10.92 -1.45
N GLU A 43 -6.29 -11.57 -2.15
CA GLU A 43 -7.16 -12.61 -1.57
C GLU A 43 -6.33 -13.78 -0.99
N LYS A 44 -5.30 -14.25 -1.71
CA LYS A 44 -4.41 -15.32 -1.22
C LYS A 44 -3.66 -14.90 0.05
N VAL A 45 -3.19 -13.66 0.12
CA VAL A 45 -2.50 -13.14 1.32
C VAL A 45 -3.49 -13.07 2.50
N VAL A 46 -4.71 -12.61 2.26
CA VAL A 46 -5.78 -12.58 3.28
C VAL A 46 -6.10 -14.00 3.77
N GLU A 47 -6.32 -14.96 2.87
CA GLU A 47 -6.60 -16.36 3.24
C GLU A 47 -5.46 -16.98 4.06
N TYR A 48 -4.21 -16.73 3.66
CA TYR A 48 -3.03 -17.16 4.39
C TYR A 48 -3.02 -16.58 5.81
N LEU A 49 -3.23 -15.27 5.96
CA LEU A 49 -3.25 -14.59 7.26
C LEU A 49 -4.36 -15.10 8.17
N LEU A 50 -5.58 -15.28 7.64
CA LEU A 50 -6.71 -15.81 8.41
C LEU A 50 -6.44 -17.23 8.91
N THR A 51 -5.81 -18.06 8.07
CA THR A 51 -5.39 -19.42 8.44
C THR A 51 -4.27 -19.40 9.48
N ASP A 52 -3.29 -18.51 9.32
CA ASP A 52 -2.16 -18.41 10.23
C ASP A 52 -2.58 -17.91 11.60
N TRP A 53 -3.44 -16.91 11.66
CA TRP A 53 -3.96 -16.34 12.92
C TRP A 53 -4.89 -17.26 13.71
N ASP A 54 -5.37 -18.37 13.12
CA ASP A 54 -6.10 -19.40 13.86
C ASP A 54 -5.16 -20.28 14.71
N LYS A 55 -3.84 -20.23 14.43
CA LYS A 55 -2.83 -20.92 15.23
C LYS A 55 -2.52 -20.16 16.52
N GLN A 56 -2.12 -20.90 17.54
CA GLN A 56 -1.82 -20.35 18.86
C GLN A 56 -0.62 -19.40 18.80
N PHE A 57 -0.80 -18.16 19.28
CA PHE A 57 0.22 -17.08 19.33
C PHE A 57 0.58 -16.43 18.00
N HIS A 58 0.01 -16.86 16.88
CA HIS A 58 0.33 -16.29 15.57
C HIS A 58 -0.35 -14.93 15.34
N SER A 59 0.43 -13.99 14.81
CA SER A 59 0.02 -12.61 14.51
C SER A 59 0.90 -12.00 13.42
N THR A 60 1.15 -12.81 12.39
CA THR A 60 1.90 -12.44 11.19
C THR A 60 1.33 -11.18 10.53
N ASP A 61 2.21 -10.27 10.12
CA ASP A 61 1.85 -9.08 9.34
C ASP A 61 1.78 -9.37 7.84
N ILE A 62 1.22 -8.42 7.07
CA ILE A 62 0.97 -8.60 5.64
C ILE A 62 2.28 -8.80 4.88
N SER A 63 3.34 -8.06 5.22
CA SER A 63 4.65 -8.15 4.56
C SER A 63 5.24 -9.55 4.72
N THR A 64 5.21 -10.09 5.94
CA THR A 64 5.72 -11.42 6.27
C THR A 64 4.88 -12.52 5.60
N ALA A 65 3.56 -12.35 5.53
CA ALA A 65 2.70 -13.28 4.78
C ALA A 65 3.03 -13.31 3.29
N MET A 66 3.32 -12.16 2.68
CA MET A 66 3.75 -12.08 1.28
C MET A 66 5.10 -12.81 1.06
N ASP A 67 6.07 -12.60 1.95
CA ASP A 67 7.36 -13.32 1.89
C ASP A 67 7.16 -14.83 2.03
N ASN A 68 6.32 -15.26 2.97
CA ASN A 68 5.97 -16.66 3.18
C ASN A 68 5.27 -17.29 1.98
N LEU A 69 4.56 -16.50 1.17
CA LEU A 69 3.94 -16.93 -0.08
C LEU A 69 4.88 -16.84 -1.30
N GLY A 70 6.13 -16.37 -1.11
CA GLY A 70 7.08 -16.14 -2.20
C GLY A 70 6.68 -15.00 -3.13
N MET A 71 5.87 -14.06 -2.63
CA MET A 71 5.41 -12.91 -3.38
C MET A 71 6.41 -11.76 -3.27
N LYS A 72 6.53 -10.96 -4.33
CA LYS A 72 7.30 -9.71 -4.27
C LYS A 72 6.57 -8.71 -3.37
N GLN A 73 7.32 -8.00 -2.54
CA GLN A 73 6.80 -6.89 -1.75
C GLN A 73 6.16 -5.81 -2.66
N ASP A 74 4.90 -5.48 -2.36
CA ASP A 74 4.07 -4.52 -3.08
C ASP A 74 3.26 -3.69 -2.08
N ASP A 75 3.68 -2.44 -1.91
CA ASP A 75 3.07 -1.49 -0.98
C ASP A 75 1.60 -1.20 -1.31
N LYS A 76 1.23 -1.19 -2.59
CA LYS A 76 -0.16 -0.95 -3.01
C LYS A 76 -1.05 -2.13 -2.62
N MET A 77 -0.55 -3.35 -2.78
CA MET A 77 -1.26 -4.55 -2.34
C MET A 77 -1.41 -4.56 -0.82
N ARG A 78 -0.34 -4.22 -0.08
CA ARG A 78 -0.37 -4.13 1.39
C ARG A 78 -1.43 -3.12 1.85
N LEU A 79 -1.50 -1.94 1.24
CA LEU A 79 -2.52 -0.94 1.53
C LEU A 79 -3.93 -1.44 1.20
N GLN A 80 -4.12 -2.09 0.05
CA GLN A 80 -5.40 -2.68 -0.34
C GLN A 80 -5.91 -3.70 0.70
N ILE A 81 -5.02 -4.58 1.18
CA ILE A 81 -5.33 -5.55 2.23
C ILE A 81 -5.61 -4.86 3.57
N GLY A 82 -4.82 -3.84 3.92
CA GLY A 82 -5.02 -3.03 5.12
C GLY A 82 -6.40 -2.38 5.18
N GLU A 83 -6.84 -1.76 4.08
CA GLU A 83 -8.20 -1.20 3.96
C GLU A 83 -9.28 -2.28 4.09
N HIS A 84 -9.09 -3.42 3.42
CA HIS A 84 -10.01 -4.54 3.54
C HIS A 84 -10.16 -4.99 5.00
N PHE A 85 -9.07 -5.07 5.77
CA PHE A 85 -9.13 -5.40 7.20
C PHE A 85 -9.78 -4.32 8.06
N ARG A 86 -9.64 -3.04 7.72
CA ARG A 86 -10.33 -1.94 8.40
C ARG A 86 -11.84 -2.04 8.24
N GLU A 87 -12.29 -2.37 7.03
CA GLU A 87 -13.71 -2.52 6.71
C GLU A 87 -14.30 -3.83 7.27
N ASN A 88 -13.47 -4.85 7.48
CA ASN A 88 -13.90 -6.20 7.82
C ASN A 88 -13.25 -6.74 9.11
N THR A 89 -13.26 -5.95 10.18
CA THR A 89 -12.64 -6.33 11.46
C THR A 89 -13.19 -7.64 12.07
N ASN A 90 -14.38 -8.07 11.68
CA ASN A 90 -14.99 -9.31 12.15
C ASN A 90 -14.39 -10.60 11.56
N LEU A 91 -13.54 -10.52 10.52
CA LEU A 91 -12.94 -11.69 9.86
C LEU A 91 -12.08 -12.54 10.80
N ALA A 92 -11.39 -11.92 11.76
CA ALA A 92 -10.52 -12.62 12.70
C ALA A 92 -10.53 -11.99 14.08
N ARG A 93 -10.23 -12.82 15.09
CA ARG A 93 -10.00 -12.35 16.47
C ARG A 93 -8.91 -11.28 16.51
N ASN A 94 -7.82 -11.52 15.79
CA ASN A 94 -6.67 -10.63 15.66
C ASN A 94 -7.07 -9.21 15.26
N LEU A 95 -7.92 -9.07 14.24
CA LEU A 95 -8.40 -7.77 13.78
C LEU A 95 -9.29 -7.08 14.81
N ARG A 96 -10.18 -7.81 15.49
CA ARG A 96 -11.07 -7.22 16.52
C ARG A 96 -10.31 -6.75 17.76
N TYR A 97 -9.36 -7.54 18.24
CA TYR A 97 -8.68 -7.26 19.51
C TYR A 97 -7.47 -6.38 19.33
N TRP A 98 -6.67 -6.60 18.29
CA TRP A 98 -5.43 -5.87 18.07
C TRP A 98 -5.59 -4.73 17.10
N GLY A 99 -6.60 -4.75 16.25
CA GLY A 99 -6.85 -3.72 15.26
C GLY A 99 -6.07 -3.97 13.95
N PRO A 100 -6.62 -3.53 12.81
CA PRO A 100 -6.09 -3.84 11.48
C PRO A 100 -4.73 -3.19 11.21
N ASN A 101 -4.50 -1.97 11.71
CA ASN A 101 -3.28 -1.19 11.47
C ASN A 101 -2.01 -1.88 11.97
N ASN A 102 -2.14 -2.78 12.94
CA ASN A 102 -1.03 -3.55 13.48
C ASN A 102 -0.35 -4.45 12.44
N TYR A 103 -1.12 -4.91 11.46
CA TYR A 103 -0.65 -5.86 10.45
C TYR A 103 -0.19 -5.18 9.16
N LEU A 104 -0.38 -3.86 9.05
CA LEU A 104 -0.08 -3.11 7.84
C LEU A 104 1.41 -2.79 7.70
N LEU A 105 2.03 -2.25 8.76
CA LEU A 105 3.44 -1.88 8.74
C LEU A 105 4.34 -3.07 9.00
N ASN A 106 5.48 -3.15 8.31
CA ASN A 106 6.54 -4.12 8.60
C ASN A 106 7.42 -3.62 9.77
N ASN A 107 8.41 -4.41 10.15
CA ASN A 107 9.29 -4.09 11.28
C ASN A 107 10.07 -2.77 11.09
N ASP A 108 10.58 -2.51 9.90
CA ASP A 108 11.38 -1.30 9.63
C ASP A 108 10.51 -0.04 9.65
N GLU A 109 9.32 -0.11 9.06
CA GLU A 109 8.33 0.97 9.08
C GLU A 109 7.83 1.24 10.51
N LYS A 110 7.66 0.20 11.32
CA LYS A 110 7.35 0.33 12.76
C LYS A 110 8.49 1.01 13.52
N ARG A 111 9.75 0.70 13.21
CA ARG A 111 10.93 1.37 13.80
C ARG A 111 10.98 2.84 13.42
N ILE A 112 10.74 3.18 12.15
CA ILE A 112 10.64 4.56 11.67
C ILE A 112 9.53 5.31 12.42
N ALA A 113 8.32 4.75 12.47
CA ALA A 113 7.18 5.32 13.18
C ALA A 113 7.48 5.55 14.68
N LYS A 114 8.02 4.54 15.36
CA LYS A 114 8.42 4.63 16.77
C LYS A 114 9.42 5.74 17.01
N TYR A 115 10.42 5.89 16.15
CA TYR A 115 11.45 6.92 16.30
C TYR A 115 10.86 8.32 16.17
N ILE A 116 10.00 8.55 15.17
CA ILE A 116 9.29 9.83 14.99
C ILE A 116 8.46 10.18 16.22
N ILE A 117 7.68 9.22 16.71
CA ILE A 117 6.85 9.37 17.92
C ILE A 117 7.71 9.68 19.13
N PHE A 118 8.79 8.94 19.32
CA PHE A 118 9.71 9.13 20.44
C PHE A 118 10.33 10.53 20.44
N ILE A 119 10.82 11.00 19.30
CA ILE A 119 11.43 12.34 19.19
C ILE A 119 10.37 13.43 19.42
N PHE A 120 9.17 13.27 18.86
CA PHE A 120 8.06 14.19 19.06
C PHE A 120 7.65 14.28 20.53
N GLU A 121 7.42 13.15 21.20
CA GLU A 121 7.01 13.13 22.61
C GLU A 121 8.11 13.63 23.56
N LYS A 122 9.38 13.33 23.25
CA LYS A 122 10.51 13.72 24.11
C LYS A 122 10.90 15.17 23.95
N ASN A 123 10.92 15.68 22.72
CA ASN A 123 11.53 16.97 22.39
C ASN A 123 10.53 18.01 21.85
N ASN A 124 9.27 17.66 21.66
CA ASN A 124 8.23 18.50 21.04
C ASN A 124 8.67 19.08 19.67
N ARG A 125 9.40 18.27 18.89
CA ARG A 125 9.82 18.55 17.51
C ARG A 125 9.84 17.26 16.71
N TYR A 126 9.90 17.39 15.39
CA TYR A 126 10.14 16.24 14.51
C TYR A 126 11.65 16.03 14.31
N PRO A 127 12.09 14.79 14.05
CA PRO A 127 13.47 14.55 13.63
C PRO A 127 13.70 15.11 12.23
N THR A 128 14.96 15.28 11.81
CA THR A 128 15.31 15.40 10.39
C THR A 128 15.44 14.02 9.75
N LEU A 129 15.47 13.93 8.41
CA LEU A 129 15.79 12.67 7.71
C LEU A 129 17.17 12.13 8.11
N SER A 130 18.17 13.01 8.27
CA SER A 130 19.53 12.64 8.66
C SER A 130 19.59 12.10 10.09
N GLU A 131 18.87 12.71 11.03
CA GLU A 131 18.77 12.20 12.41
C GLU A 131 18.12 10.81 12.44
N ALA A 132 17.06 10.60 11.65
CA ALA A 132 16.41 9.31 11.53
C ALA A 132 17.31 8.26 10.86
N SER A 133 18.03 8.62 9.81
CA SER A 133 18.98 7.75 9.11
C SER A 133 20.06 7.23 10.04
N ILE A 134 20.72 8.13 10.78
CA ILE A 134 21.77 7.78 11.75
C ILE A 134 21.21 6.90 12.87
N ALA A 135 20.04 7.24 13.42
CA ALA A 135 19.48 6.53 14.57
C ALA A 135 18.93 5.14 14.22
N LEU A 136 18.47 4.94 12.98
CA LEU A 136 17.83 3.70 12.53
C LEU A 136 18.74 2.81 11.69
N GLU A 137 19.92 3.33 11.29
CA GLU A 137 20.88 2.67 10.41
C GLU A 137 20.26 2.34 9.04
N PHE A 138 19.49 3.30 8.50
CA PHE A 138 18.89 3.23 7.17
C PHE A 138 19.35 4.39 6.31
N GLU A 139 19.38 4.19 4.99
CA GLU A 139 19.60 5.26 4.03
C GLU A 139 18.45 6.30 4.08
N GLU A 140 18.77 7.58 3.92
CA GLU A 140 17.76 8.65 3.93
C GLU A 140 16.68 8.45 2.86
N GLU A 141 17.07 8.00 1.66
CA GLU A 141 16.11 7.76 0.58
C GLU A 141 15.16 6.60 0.90
N TYR A 142 15.65 5.54 1.56
CA TYR A 142 14.80 4.44 2.02
C TYR A 142 13.77 4.93 3.04
N ILE A 143 14.19 5.74 4.03
CA ILE A 143 13.27 6.32 5.02
C ILE A 143 12.22 7.17 4.32
N LYS A 144 12.64 8.03 3.38
CA LYS A 144 11.75 8.89 2.61
C LYS A 144 10.72 8.10 1.81
N GLU A 145 11.11 7.01 1.16
CA GLU A 145 10.19 6.09 0.47
C GLU A 145 9.21 5.45 1.45
N ARG A 146 9.68 4.97 2.62
CA ARG A 146 8.80 4.36 3.63
C ARG A 146 7.84 5.37 4.26
N LEU A 147 8.23 6.65 4.40
CA LEU A 147 7.33 7.70 4.89
C LEU A 147 6.12 7.92 3.98
N VAL A 148 6.27 7.73 2.66
CA VAL A 148 5.13 7.78 1.73
C VAL A 148 4.10 6.70 2.08
N LEU A 149 4.55 5.46 2.27
CA LEU A 149 3.67 4.37 2.69
C LEU A 149 3.04 4.61 4.06
N ILE A 150 3.81 5.10 5.05
CA ILE A 150 3.30 5.38 6.40
C ILE A 150 2.23 6.50 6.36
N ASN A 151 2.41 7.47 5.46
CA ASN A 151 1.41 8.51 5.18
C ASN A 151 0.15 7.92 4.53
N GLU A 152 0.29 7.10 3.49
CA GLU A 152 -0.86 6.44 2.85
C GLU A 152 -1.58 5.47 3.79
N ALA A 153 -0.85 4.86 4.73
CA ALA A 153 -1.40 4.07 5.82
C ALA A 153 -2.18 4.94 6.84
N GLY A 154 -2.02 6.25 6.84
CA GLY A 154 -2.76 7.19 7.68
C GLY A 154 -2.20 7.39 9.09
N LEU A 155 -0.91 7.11 9.33
CA LEU A 155 -0.25 7.39 10.62
C LEU A 155 0.36 8.79 10.68
N ILE A 156 0.78 9.31 9.53
CA ILE A 156 1.34 10.65 9.40
C ILE A 156 0.66 11.38 8.25
N HIS A 157 0.81 12.70 8.18
CA HIS A 157 0.34 13.53 7.08
C HIS A 157 1.43 14.53 6.64
N PRO A 158 1.44 15.01 5.39
CA PRO A 158 2.43 15.98 4.94
C PRO A 158 2.40 17.26 5.78
N SER A 159 3.58 17.84 6.02
CA SER A 159 3.77 19.02 6.86
C SER A 159 5.06 19.75 6.46
N ASP A 160 5.13 21.05 6.74
CA ASP A 160 6.30 21.88 6.40
C ASP A 160 7.47 21.79 7.42
N ASN A 161 7.62 20.66 8.10
CA ASN A 161 8.71 20.42 9.05
C ASN A 161 9.91 19.71 8.40
N GLU A 162 10.95 19.42 9.19
CA GLU A 162 12.24 18.91 8.74
C GLU A 162 12.17 17.50 8.13
N ILE A 163 11.24 16.65 8.57
CA ILE A 163 10.99 15.32 7.98
C ILE A 163 9.86 15.34 6.95
N ARG A 164 9.24 16.50 6.71
CA ARG A 164 8.10 16.72 5.80
C ARG A 164 6.77 16.07 6.21
N TYR A 165 6.68 15.56 7.43
CA TYR A 165 5.50 14.85 7.92
C TYR A 165 5.22 15.10 9.39
N SER A 166 3.95 15.19 9.75
CA SER A 166 3.47 15.31 11.13
C SER A 166 2.61 14.10 11.51
N LEU A 167 2.57 13.75 12.80
CA LEU A 167 1.70 12.70 13.32
C LEU A 167 0.23 13.10 13.22
N VAL A 168 -0.64 12.16 12.84
CA VAL A 168 -2.09 12.39 12.87
C VAL A 168 -2.62 12.47 14.31
N ASP A 169 -3.83 13.01 14.46
CA ASP A 169 -4.56 12.88 15.71
C ASP A 169 -4.69 11.41 16.12
N LYS A 170 -4.55 11.13 17.42
CA LYS A 170 -4.60 9.76 17.98
C LYS A 170 -3.50 8.81 17.49
N TYR A 171 -2.36 9.34 17.00
CA TYR A 171 -1.20 8.51 16.63
C TYR A 171 -0.84 7.48 17.71
N ASN A 172 -0.94 7.84 18.99
CA ASN A 172 -0.63 6.97 20.14
C ASN A 172 -1.53 5.72 20.27
N THR A 173 -2.66 5.69 19.57
CA THR A 173 -3.60 4.55 19.52
C THR A 173 -3.79 4.00 18.11
N TRP A 174 -3.09 4.53 17.11
CA TRP A 174 -3.26 4.17 15.71
C TRP A 174 -3.02 2.67 15.46
N GLY A 175 -1.99 2.09 16.08
CA GLY A 175 -1.71 0.66 16.05
C GLY A 175 -2.52 -0.16 17.07
N GLY A 176 -3.71 0.28 17.49
CA GLY A 176 -4.51 -0.43 18.49
C GLY A 176 -3.77 -0.68 19.83
N PRO A 177 -4.15 -1.71 20.60
CA PRO A 177 -3.60 -1.95 21.94
C PRO A 177 -2.09 -2.23 21.97
N LEU A 178 -1.55 -2.82 20.90
CA LEU A 178 -0.15 -3.25 20.83
C LEU A 178 0.77 -2.21 20.16
N ARG A 179 0.17 -1.15 19.62
CA ARG A 179 0.82 0.02 19.03
C ARG A 179 1.81 -0.36 17.93
N TYR A 180 3.07 -0.53 18.30
CA TYR A 180 4.19 -0.72 17.37
C TYR A 180 5.13 -1.84 17.86
N ASN A 181 4.71 -2.66 18.82
CA ASN A 181 5.52 -3.71 19.44
C ASN A 181 5.18 -5.06 18.82
N PHE A 182 6.14 -5.64 18.10
CA PHE A 182 5.98 -6.92 17.41
C PHE A 182 7.33 -7.62 17.41
N HIS A 183 7.29 -8.94 17.45
CA HIS A 183 8.46 -9.77 17.24
C HIS A 183 8.17 -10.77 16.14
N THR A 184 9.14 -11.00 15.27
CA THR A 184 9.09 -12.10 14.32
C THR A 184 9.76 -13.30 14.97
N ALA A 185 9.01 -14.38 15.15
CA ALA A 185 9.52 -15.66 15.61
C ALA A 185 9.92 -16.53 14.40
N THR A 186 11.03 -17.25 14.54
CA THR A 186 11.47 -18.26 13.58
C THR A 186 11.70 -19.55 14.35
N VAL A 187 10.86 -20.56 14.07
CA VAL A 187 10.96 -21.91 14.64
C VAL A 187 11.52 -22.84 13.57
N GLU A 188 12.39 -23.77 13.95
CA GLU A 188 12.98 -24.72 13.01
C GLU A 188 11.89 -25.52 12.29
N GLY A 189 11.95 -25.55 10.95
CA GLY A 189 10.96 -26.24 10.12
C GLY A 189 9.68 -25.44 9.84
N GLU A 190 9.53 -24.24 10.42
CA GLU A 190 8.38 -23.38 10.20
C GLU A 190 8.73 -22.11 9.41
N LYS A 191 7.71 -21.53 8.77
CA LYS A 191 7.85 -20.20 8.17
C LYS A 191 7.85 -19.14 9.28
N PRO A 192 8.61 -18.03 9.14
CA PRO A 192 8.57 -16.95 10.10
C PRO A 192 7.15 -16.43 10.34
N PHE A 193 6.82 -16.11 11.58
CA PHE A 193 5.51 -15.59 11.95
C PHE A 193 5.61 -14.48 13.01
N GLY A 194 4.60 -13.63 13.06
CA GLY A 194 4.52 -12.58 14.07
C GLY A 194 4.04 -13.12 15.41
N VAL A 195 4.64 -12.66 16.50
CA VAL A 195 4.21 -12.88 17.89
C VAL A 195 4.17 -11.56 18.67
N TRP A 196 3.44 -11.59 19.77
CA TRP A 196 3.28 -10.47 20.71
C TRP A 196 3.95 -10.77 22.05
#